data_AF-A0A848UXT4-F1
#
_entry.id   AF-A0A848UXT4-F1
#
_cell.length_a   1.000
_cell.length_b   1.000
_cell.length_c   1.000
_cell.angle_alpha   90.00
_cell.angle_beta   90.00
_cell.angle_gamma   90.00
#
_symmetry.space_group_name_H-M   'P 1'
#
loop_
_entity.id
_entity.type
_entity.pdbx_description
1 polymer ?
#
loop_
_entity_poly.entity_id
_entity_poly.type
_entity_poly.pdbx_seq_one_letter_code
_entity_poly.pdbx_strand_id
1 'polypeptide(L)'
;IKLDTIYSRIQSYDIRIAYTAKPDDLPVGGSEAILADKGLYFINTDSLEVDKPTQIWTQGQTESSSCWFPTIDSPNERTTQEMFITVDERFKTLSNGEQIYSNYNADGTRTDYWKMDLSHPPYLFMMAIGDYVVAHDRWENSKGEVIPVEYWIEPEFQDFAYMIFGNTPEMMSFYSDILGFDYPWPKYSQVIVRDYVSGAMENTTATIHGEFLNATDRELLDGNNEDIIAHELFHHWFGDLVTCESWANLPLNESFATYGEYLWNEHKYGSDEADHTMMNLRESYFNEALYNKKHLIRYNYEDKESMFDAHSYEKGGCILHMLRNEVGDDVFFTALNLYLTNNQFHEVEIHNLRLAFEEVSGRDLLQFFDQWFLGKGHPVLQVTHDVN
;
A
#
# COMPACT_ATOMS: atom_id res chain seq x y z
N ILE A 1 8.61 28.01 18.18
CA ILE A 1 8.30 28.75 16.93
C ILE A 1 7.68 30.08 17.32
N LYS A 2 8.18 31.22 16.82
CA LYS A 2 7.53 32.53 17.01
C LYS A 2 6.93 32.91 15.67
N LEU A 3 5.61 32.87 15.59
CA LEU A 3 4.88 33.28 14.39
C LEU A 3 5.00 34.80 14.23
N ASP A 4 4.99 35.25 12.97
CA ASP A 4 4.99 36.67 12.60
C ASP A 4 3.67 37.36 12.99
N THR A 5 2.58 36.62 12.96
CA THR A 5 1.25 37.06 13.38
C THR A 5 0.46 35.94 14.07
N ILE A 6 -0.68 36.30 14.65
CA ILE A 6 -1.67 35.34 15.13
C ILE A 6 -2.59 35.02 13.95
N TYR A 7 -2.59 33.76 13.52
CA TYR A 7 -3.49 33.28 12.48
C TYR A 7 -4.86 32.91 13.06
N SER A 8 -5.92 33.19 12.31
CA SER A 8 -7.27 32.73 12.67
C SER A 8 -7.55 31.33 12.14
N ARG A 9 -8.50 30.60 12.75
CA ARG A 9 -8.85 29.22 12.36
C ARG A 9 -9.35 29.04 10.92
N ILE A 10 -9.75 30.11 10.24
CA ILE A 10 -10.28 30.08 8.86
C ILE A 10 -9.33 30.72 7.85
N GLN A 11 -8.16 31.18 8.30
CA GLN A 11 -7.21 31.89 7.45
C GLN A 11 -6.29 30.88 6.77
N SER A 12 -6.30 30.87 5.44
CA SER A 12 -5.28 30.20 4.63
C SER A 12 -3.96 30.98 4.67
N TYR A 13 -2.85 30.26 4.59
CA TYR A 13 -1.50 30.82 4.56
C TYR A 13 -0.58 29.90 3.77
N ASP A 14 0.48 30.48 3.19
CA ASP A 14 1.50 29.74 2.44
C ASP A 14 2.76 29.61 3.30
N ILE A 15 3.26 28.39 3.44
CA ILE A 15 4.57 28.11 4.05
C ILE A 15 5.53 27.73 2.93
N ARG A 16 6.70 28.39 2.88
CA ARG A 16 7.78 28.06 1.95
C ARG A 16 9.05 27.77 2.74
N ILE A 17 9.59 26.57 2.59
CA ILE A 17 10.78 26.12 3.30
C ILE A 17 11.82 25.73 2.26
N ALA A 18 12.99 26.39 2.31
CA ALA A 18 14.17 25.98 1.57
C ALA A 18 15.13 25.30 2.56
N TYR A 19 15.50 24.06 2.28
CA TYR A 19 16.31 23.23 3.15
C TYR A 19 17.10 22.21 2.32
N THR A 20 18.00 21.50 2.98
CA THR A 20 18.71 20.34 2.42
C THR A 20 18.49 19.19 3.38
N ALA A 21 17.85 18.12 2.92
CA ALA A 21 17.73 16.88 3.68
C ALA A 21 19.05 16.09 3.66
N LYS A 22 19.27 15.31 4.71
CA LYS A 22 20.36 14.33 4.81
C LYS A 22 19.84 13.05 5.45
N PRO A 23 18.98 12.30 4.74
CA PRO A 23 18.33 11.11 5.30
C PRO A 23 19.34 10.05 5.76
N ASP A 24 20.50 9.94 5.11
CA ASP A 24 21.57 9.02 5.51
C ASP A 24 22.31 9.39 6.81
N ASP A 25 22.17 10.63 7.29
CA ASP A 25 22.74 11.05 8.58
C ASP A 25 21.81 10.64 9.75
N LEU A 26 20.59 10.14 9.48
CA LEU A 26 19.65 9.71 10.51
C LEU A 26 20.04 8.35 11.11
N PRO A 27 19.79 8.13 12.41
CA PRO A 27 19.87 6.78 12.99
C PRO A 27 18.94 5.83 12.24
N VAL A 28 19.37 4.59 12.04
CA VAL A 28 18.54 3.54 11.42
C VAL A 28 17.57 2.99 12.47
N GLY A 29 16.26 3.14 12.23
CA GLY A 29 15.15 2.48 12.92
C GLY A 29 14.37 1.54 11.98
N GLY A 30 13.18 1.09 12.39
CA GLY A 30 12.32 0.21 11.57
C GLY A 30 11.43 -0.78 12.34
N SER A 31 10.73 -1.63 11.60
CA SER A 31 9.87 -2.73 12.05
C SER A 31 10.29 -4.08 11.42
N GLU A 32 9.48 -5.13 11.62
CA GLU A 32 9.65 -6.41 10.89
C GLU A 32 9.36 -6.24 9.39
N ALA A 33 8.44 -5.35 9.03
CA ALA A 33 8.07 -5.05 7.64
C ALA A 33 9.03 -4.06 6.98
N ILE A 34 9.59 -3.10 7.74
CA ILE A 34 10.36 -1.97 7.20
C ILE A 34 11.70 -1.87 7.93
N LEU A 35 12.78 -2.31 7.30
CA LEU A 35 14.09 -2.52 7.93
C LEU A 35 14.92 -1.23 8.13
N ALA A 36 14.48 -0.12 7.51
CA ALA A 36 15.08 1.20 7.68
C ALA A 36 14.02 2.30 7.48
N ASP A 37 14.14 3.42 8.20
CA ASP A 37 13.16 4.50 8.29
C ASP A 37 13.71 5.86 7.79
N LYS A 38 14.59 5.84 6.77
CA LYS A 38 15.26 7.05 6.24
C LYS A 38 14.41 7.90 5.29
N GLY A 39 13.28 7.40 4.80
CA GLY A 39 12.39 8.15 3.91
C GLY A 39 12.84 8.18 2.45
N LEU A 40 14.11 8.51 2.19
CA LEU A 40 14.72 8.63 0.86
C LEU A 40 16.09 7.94 0.86
N TYR A 41 16.31 7.10 -0.15
CA TYR A 41 17.43 6.18 -0.23
C TYR A 41 18.24 6.40 -1.50
N PHE A 42 19.55 6.26 -1.37
CA PHE A 42 20.53 6.48 -2.44
C PHE A 42 21.32 5.20 -2.66
N ILE A 43 21.13 4.58 -3.82
CA ILE A 43 21.72 3.28 -4.14
C ILE A 43 22.85 3.45 -5.15
N ASN A 44 24.02 2.88 -4.83
CA ASN A 44 25.21 2.85 -5.68
C ASN A 44 25.54 4.20 -6.35
N THR A 45 25.54 5.29 -5.57
CA THR A 45 25.71 6.66 -6.10
C THR A 45 27.14 7.00 -6.52
N ASP A 46 28.13 6.24 -6.05
CA ASP A 46 29.52 6.31 -6.50
C ASP A 46 29.84 5.36 -7.66
N SER A 47 28.86 4.55 -8.07
CA SER A 47 28.95 3.53 -9.12
C SER A 47 30.10 2.53 -8.91
N LEU A 48 30.45 2.23 -7.65
CA LEU A 48 31.50 1.26 -7.33
C LEU A 48 31.03 -0.20 -7.45
N GLU A 49 29.74 -0.46 -7.29
CA GLU A 49 29.15 -1.79 -7.50
C GLU A 49 28.77 -1.94 -8.99
N VAL A 50 29.61 -2.66 -9.76
CA VAL A 50 29.54 -2.72 -11.23
C VAL A 50 28.20 -3.24 -11.76
N ASP A 51 27.64 -4.25 -11.10
CA ASP A 51 26.42 -4.94 -11.53
C ASP A 51 25.15 -4.40 -10.86
N LYS A 52 25.25 -3.25 -10.19
CA LYS A 52 24.14 -2.63 -9.46
C LYS A 52 23.82 -1.27 -10.06
N PRO A 53 22.58 -0.98 -10.44
CA PRO A 53 22.24 0.34 -10.97
C PRO A 53 22.33 1.43 -9.89
N THR A 54 22.62 2.66 -10.34
CA THR A 54 22.42 3.85 -9.49
C THR A 54 20.94 4.17 -9.44
N GLN A 55 20.36 4.20 -8.24
CA GLN A 55 18.94 4.49 -8.04
C GLN A 55 18.74 5.46 -6.87
N ILE A 56 17.63 6.18 -6.89
CA ILE A 56 17.08 6.89 -5.74
C ILE A 56 15.63 6.45 -5.61
N TRP A 57 15.19 6.07 -4.42
CA TRP A 57 13.81 5.71 -4.17
C TRP A 57 13.39 6.07 -2.74
N THR A 58 12.10 6.05 -2.45
CA THR A 58 11.53 6.43 -1.15
C THR A 58 10.84 5.27 -0.45
N GLN A 59 10.83 5.30 0.88
CA GLN A 59 9.94 4.50 1.73
C GLN A 59 9.37 5.44 2.80
N GLY A 60 8.10 5.85 2.64
CA GLY A 60 7.48 6.88 3.46
C GLY A 60 6.74 6.36 4.68
N GLN A 61 6.06 5.21 4.57
CA GLN A 61 5.46 4.53 5.71
C GLN A 61 6.58 4.05 6.67
N THR A 62 6.42 4.14 7.99
CA THR A 62 5.25 4.63 8.73
C THR A 62 5.18 6.16 8.80
N GLU A 63 6.27 6.84 9.17
CA GLU A 63 6.33 8.32 9.26
C GLU A 63 7.74 8.81 8.89
N SER A 64 8.23 8.36 7.74
CA SER A 64 9.58 8.64 7.23
C SER A 64 9.59 9.66 6.09
N SER A 65 8.44 10.09 5.60
CA SER A 65 8.35 11.17 4.59
C SER A 65 8.97 12.48 5.12
N SER A 66 8.80 12.74 6.42
CA SER A 66 9.39 13.89 7.13
C SER A 66 10.91 13.90 7.18
N CYS A 67 11.57 12.76 6.92
CA CYS A 67 13.03 12.64 6.87
C CYS A 67 13.62 13.34 5.64
N TRP A 68 12.86 13.45 4.55
CA TRP A 68 13.32 14.06 3.31
C TRP A 68 12.52 15.30 2.87
N PHE A 69 11.31 15.53 3.39
CA PHE A 69 10.61 16.82 3.25
C PHE A 69 9.76 17.27 4.45
N PRO A 70 9.70 18.58 4.77
CA PRO A 70 8.84 19.08 5.83
C PRO A 70 7.36 18.80 5.55
N THR A 71 6.74 18.01 6.41
CA THR A 71 5.31 17.67 6.35
C THR A 71 4.75 17.41 7.74
N ILE A 72 3.42 17.32 7.84
CA ILE A 72 2.73 16.71 8.98
C ILE A 72 2.64 15.23 8.66
N ASP A 73 3.56 14.44 9.21
CA ASP A 73 3.75 13.04 8.84
C ASP A 73 2.84 12.15 9.66
N SER A 74 1.57 12.08 9.25
CA SER A 74 0.49 11.38 9.95
C SER A 74 -0.50 10.86 8.91
N PRO A 75 -1.12 9.68 9.11
CA PRO A 75 -2.00 9.09 8.10
C PRO A 75 -3.33 9.85 7.94
N ASN A 76 -3.75 10.63 8.93
CA ASN A 76 -4.93 11.51 8.86
C ASN A 76 -4.66 12.90 8.25
N GLU A 77 -3.42 13.24 7.89
CA GLU A 77 -3.17 14.43 7.08
C GLU A 77 -3.29 14.03 5.61
N ARG A 78 -4.11 14.75 4.84
CA ARG A 78 -4.21 14.52 3.39
C ARG A 78 -3.98 15.80 2.63
N THR A 79 -3.25 15.71 1.52
CA THR A 79 -2.91 16.84 0.66
C THR A 79 -2.97 16.42 -0.80
N THR A 80 -3.01 17.38 -1.72
CA THR A 80 -2.59 17.17 -3.12
C THR A 80 -1.08 17.32 -3.23
N GLN A 81 -0.45 16.81 -4.29
CA GLN A 81 1.00 16.86 -4.48
C GLN A 81 1.40 17.47 -5.82
N GLU A 82 2.41 18.33 -5.78
CA GLU A 82 3.16 18.80 -6.94
C GLU A 82 4.64 18.57 -6.67
N MET A 83 5.31 17.82 -7.54
CA MET A 83 6.72 17.47 -7.37
C MET A 83 7.54 17.87 -8.60
N PHE A 84 8.61 18.62 -8.36
CA PHE A 84 9.58 19.02 -9.38
C PHE A 84 10.90 18.31 -9.10
N ILE A 85 11.28 17.40 -9.99
CA ILE A 85 12.49 16.58 -9.84
C ILE A 85 13.51 17.03 -10.86
N THR A 86 14.65 17.57 -10.42
CA THR A 86 15.77 17.93 -11.31
C THR A 86 16.90 16.94 -11.16
N VAL A 87 17.22 16.21 -12.22
CA VAL A 87 18.20 15.10 -12.23
C VAL A 87 19.06 15.13 -13.49
N ASP A 88 20.15 14.38 -13.51
CA ASP A 88 20.91 14.11 -14.75
C ASP A 88 19.97 13.55 -15.83
N GLU A 89 20.10 14.06 -17.06
CA GLU A 89 19.16 13.75 -18.15
C GLU A 89 19.10 12.25 -18.53
N ARG A 90 20.11 11.45 -18.14
CA ARG A 90 20.14 10.00 -18.40
C ARG A 90 19.08 9.25 -17.60
N PHE A 91 18.76 9.70 -16.40
CA PHE A 91 17.85 8.99 -15.51
C PHE A 91 16.41 9.24 -15.90
N LYS A 92 15.55 8.25 -15.66
CA LYS A 92 14.10 8.46 -15.62
C LYS A 92 13.67 8.80 -14.21
N THR A 93 12.55 9.52 -14.09
CA THR A 93 11.89 9.80 -12.82
C THR A 93 10.48 9.22 -12.85
N LEU A 94 10.01 8.75 -11.71
CA LEU A 94 8.64 8.34 -11.45
C LEU A 94 8.22 8.97 -10.12
N SER A 95 6.97 9.43 -10.05
CA SER A 95 6.34 9.98 -8.84
C SER A 95 4.84 9.67 -8.89
N ASN A 96 4.11 9.99 -7.82
CA ASN A 96 2.65 9.96 -7.80
C ASN A 96 2.03 10.90 -8.86
N GLY A 97 0.83 10.54 -9.34
CA GLY A 97 0.05 11.36 -10.28
C GLY A 97 0.65 11.40 -11.69
N GLU A 98 0.24 12.35 -12.53
CA GLU A 98 0.65 12.37 -13.94
C GLU A 98 1.92 13.21 -14.17
N GLN A 99 2.75 12.80 -15.13
CA GLN A 99 3.86 13.63 -15.59
C GLN A 99 3.33 14.71 -16.54
N ILE A 100 3.39 15.97 -16.10
CA ILE A 100 2.84 17.10 -16.85
C ILE A 100 3.84 17.59 -17.91
N TYR A 101 5.13 17.67 -17.56
CA TYR A 101 6.18 17.99 -18.52
C TYR A 101 7.55 17.49 -18.08
N SER A 102 8.46 17.51 -19.04
CA SER A 102 9.89 17.29 -18.85
C SER A 102 10.68 18.32 -19.66
N ASN A 103 11.54 19.09 -19.00
CA ASN A 103 12.32 20.16 -19.63
C ASN A 103 13.82 19.94 -19.43
N TYR A 104 14.56 19.88 -20.54
CA TYR A 104 16.03 19.80 -20.51
C TYR A 104 16.64 21.17 -20.18
N ASN A 105 17.59 21.16 -19.26
CA ASN A 105 18.34 22.33 -18.81
C ASN A 105 19.66 22.46 -19.59
N ALA A 106 20.28 23.65 -19.55
CA ALA A 106 21.51 23.92 -20.29
C ALA A 106 22.77 23.25 -19.69
N ASP A 107 22.66 22.66 -18.51
CA ASP A 107 23.76 22.07 -17.73
C ASP A 107 23.78 20.53 -17.77
N GLY A 108 23.00 19.91 -18.66
CA GLY A 108 22.90 18.44 -18.78
C GLY A 108 21.93 17.80 -17.77
N THR A 109 21.19 18.61 -17.02
CA THR A 109 20.09 18.11 -16.18
C THR A 109 18.74 18.26 -16.89
N ARG A 110 17.71 17.62 -16.34
CA ARG A 110 16.33 17.70 -16.78
C ARG A 110 15.43 17.89 -15.56
N THR A 111 14.43 18.76 -15.69
CA THR A 111 13.40 18.95 -14.65
C THR A 111 12.08 18.34 -15.10
N ASP A 112 11.62 17.34 -14.36
CA ASP A 112 10.33 16.67 -14.54
C ASP A 112 9.32 17.21 -13.53
N TYR A 113 8.11 17.51 -13.99
CA TYR A 113 7.01 17.98 -13.14
C TYR A 113 5.91 16.92 -13.09
N TRP A 114 5.66 16.42 -11.88
CA TRP A 114 4.63 15.45 -11.55
C TRP A 114 3.54 16.11 -10.72
N LYS A 115 2.29 15.75 -11.01
CA LYS A 115 1.13 16.36 -10.37
C LYS A 115 0.09 15.32 -10.00
N MET A 116 -0.31 15.36 -8.73
CA MET A 116 -1.37 14.54 -8.15
C MET A 116 -2.46 15.47 -7.59
N ASP A 117 -3.55 15.59 -8.34
CA ASP A 117 -4.71 16.44 -7.98
C ASP A 117 -5.65 15.76 -6.97
N LEU A 118 -5.58 14.43 -6.83
CA LEU A 118 -6.36 13.70 -5.84
C LEU A 118 -5.66 13.72 -4.48
N SER A 119 -6.45 13.89 -3.42
CA SER A 119 -5.95 14.00 -2.06
C SER A 119 -5.42 12.65 -1.55
N HIS A 120 -4.21 12.64 -1.01
CA HIS A 120 -3.57 11.45 -0.43
C HIS A 120 -2.65 11.80 0.75
N PRO A 121 -2.42 10.86 1.69
CA PRO A 121 -1.51 11.06 2.81
C PRO A 121 -0.03 11.19 2.45
N PRO A 122 0.76 11.98 3.22
CA PRO A 122 2.21 12.13 3.00
C PRO A 122 3.03 10.84 3.03
N TYR A 123 2.62 9.80 3.77
CA TYR A 123 3.36 8.53 3.82
C TYR A 123 3.34 7.78 2.46
N LEU A 124 2.39 8.13 1.57
CA LEU A 124 2.26 7.57 0.21
C LEU A 124 3.03 8.36 -0.84
N PHE A 125 3.67 9.47 -0.47
CA PHE A 125 4.49 10.25 -1.40
C PHE A 125 5.69 9.41 -1.82
N MET A 126 5.93 9.36 -3.12
CA MET A 126 7.03 8.58 -3.65
C MET A 126 7.80 9.29 -4.75
N MET A 127 9.07 8.92 -4.85
CA MET A 127 9.85 9.10 -6.08
C MET A 127 10.70 7.85 -6.32
N ALA A 128 10.87 7.50 -7.59
CA ALA A 128 11.88 6.53 -8.03
C ALA A 128 12.65 7.13 -9.20
N ILE A 129 13.97 7.08 -9.12
CA ILE A 129 14.90 7.67 -10.11
C ILE A 129 15.94 6.62 -10.43
N GLY A 130 16.20 6.39 -11.71
CA GLY A 130 17.16 5.38 -12.14
C GLY A 130 17.11 5.10 -13.64
N ASP A 131 17.94 4.15 -14.06
CA ASP A 131 18.01 3.68 -15.44
C ASP A 131 16.95 2.58 -15.67
N TYR A 132 15.71 2.99 -15.96
CA TYR A 132 14.59 2.08 -16.18
C TYR A 132 14.18 1.98 -17.65
N VAL A 133 13.74 0.80 -18.06
CA VAL A 133 12.83 0.65 -19.21
C VAL A 133 11.38 0.66 -18.70
N VAL A 134 10.45 1.09 -19.55
CA VAL A 134 9.04 1.16 -19.20
C VAL A 134 8.26 0.32 -20.19
N ALA A 135 7.68 -0.78 -19.71
CA ALA A 135 6.68 -1.54 -20.46
C ALA A 135 5.31 -0.92 -20.20
N HIS A 136 4.49 -0.82 -21.25
CA HIS A 136 3.18 -0.17 -21.18
C HIS A 136 2.07 -1.21 -21.33
N ASP A 137 1.03 -1.03 -20.53
CA ASP A 137 -0.21 -1.77 -20.55
C ASP A 137 -1.36 -0.79 -20.30
N ARG A 138 -2.59 -1.27 -20.21
CA ARG A 138 -3.74 -0.42 -19.93
C ARG A 138 -4.88 -1.20 -19.29
N TRP A 139 -5.67 -0.47 -18.52
CA TRP A 139 -6.95 -0.94 -18.02
C TRP A 139 -8.06 0.03 -18.48
N GLU A 140 -9.27 -0.47 -18.71
CA GLU A 140 -10.42 0.36 -19.10
C GLU A 140 -11.47 0.27 -17.99
N ASN A 141 -11.90 1.41 -17.46
CA ASN A 141 -12.86 1.44 -16.37
C ASN A 141 -14.30 1.23 -16.85
N SER A 142 -15.26 1.14 -15.92
CA SER A 142 -16.68 0.93 -16.24
C SER A 142 -17.30 2.02 -17.16
N LYS A 143 -16.65 3.18 -17.30
CA LYS A 143 -17.08 4.31 -18.14
C LYS A 143 -16.40 4.34 -19.52
N GLY A 144 -15.51 3.40 -19.80
CA GLY A 144 -14.72 3.36 -21.04
C GLY A 144 -13.52 4.31 -21.05
N GLU A 145 -13.10 4.80 -19.88
CA GLU A 145 -11.89 5.63 -19.75
C GLU A 145 -10.68 4.69 -19.63
N VAL A 146 -9.64 4.96 -20.42
CA VAL A 146 -8.41 4.16 -20.43
C VAL A 146 -7.45 4.72 -19.39
N ILE A 147 -7.13 3.88 -18.40
CA ILE A 147 -6.14 4.15 -17.35
C ILE A 147 -4.80 3.54 -17.78
N PRO A 148 -3.71 4.33 -17.88
CA PRO A 148 -2.38 3.80 -18.18
C PRO A 148 -1.88 2.89 -17.07
N VAL A 149 -1.33 1.74 -17.47
CA VAL A 149 -0.61 0.82 -16.57
C VAL A 149 0.84 0.73 -17.04
N GLU A 150 1.80 0.87 -16.13
CA GLU A 150 3.22 0.93 -16.49
C GLU A 150 4.09 0.07 -15.59
N TYR A 151 5.03 -0.67 -16.19
CA TYR A 151 5.99 -1.51 -15.48
C TYR A 151 7.39 -0.94 -15.68
N TRP A 152 7.98 -0.46 -14.60
CA TRP A 152 9.27 0.19 -14.54
C TRP A 152 10.30 -0.81 -14.01
N ILE A 153 11.17 -1.27 -14.91
CA ILE A 153 12.07 -2.39 -14.67
C ILE A 153 13.46 -2.08 -15.18
N GLU A 154 14.44 -2.79 -14.66
CA GLU A 154 15.81 -2.68 -15.14
C GLU A 154 15.94 -3.25 -16.55
N PRO A 155 16.80 -2.67 -17.41
CA PRO A 155 16.95 -3.11 -18.81
C PRO A 155 17.24 -4.61 -18.99
N GLU A 156 17.90 -5.24 -18.02
CA GLU A 156 18.20 -6.68 -18.02
C GLU A 156 16.93 -7.54 -17.98
N PHE A 157 15.88 -7.08 -17.29
CA PHE A 157 14.63 -7.82 -17.11
C PHE A 157 13.50 -7.39 -18.07
N GLN A 158 13.82 -6.55 -19.07
CA GLN A 158 12.81 -5.92 -19.94
C GLN A 158 11.86 -6.91 -20.62
N ASP A 159 12.38 -8.06 -21.04
CA ASP A 159 11.62 -9.07 -21.78
C ASP A 159 10.67 -9.86 -20.87
N PHE A 160 10.83 -9.75 -19.55
CA PHE A 160 10.03 -10.46 -18.54
C PHE A 160 8.94 -9.59 -17.91
N ALA A 161 8.85 -8.29 -18.27
CA ALA A 161 7.90 -7.32 -17.71
C ALA A 161 6.47 -7.87 -17.58
N TYR A 162 5.94 -8.38 -18.69
CA TYR A 162 4.58 -8.90 -18.78
C TYR A 162 4.43 -10.28 -18.13
N MET A 163 5.53 -11.02 -17.94
CA MET A 163 5.48 -12.29 -17.20
C MET A 163 5.40 -12.03 -15.69
N ILE A 164 6.05 -10.96 -15.21
CA ILE A 164 6.03 -10.55 -13.80
C ILE A 164 4.70 -9.86 -13.47
N PHE A 165 4.29 -8.87 -14.27
CA PHE A 165 3.18 -7.97 -13.93
C PHE A 165 1.92 -8.12 -14.80
N GLY A 166 1.92 -8.98 -15.82
CA GLY A 166 0.88 -8.98 -16.87
C GLY A 166 -0.54 -9.30 -16.40
N ASN A 167 -0.73 -9.84 -15.19
CA ASN A 167 -2.06 -10.04 -14.61
C ASN A 167 -2.66 -8.76 -14.00
N THR A 168 -1.89 -7.66 -13.92
CA THR A 168 -2.33 -6.41 -13.28
C THR A 168 -3.67 -5.87 -13.83
N PRO A 169 -3.90 -5.75 -15.15
CA PRO A 169 -5.20 -5.26 -15.65
C PRO A 169 -6.37 -6.21 -15.34
N GLU A 170 -6.11 -7.51 -15.20
CA GLU A 170 -7.12 -8.49 -14.78
C GLU A 170 -7.46 -8.31 -13.30
N MET A 171 -6.45 -8.15 -12.43
CA MET A 171 -6.65 -7.83 -11.02
C MET A 171 -7.42 -6.52 -10.84
N MET A 172 -7.09 -5.47 -11.62
CA MET A 172 -7.82 -4.20 -11.60
C MET A 172 -9.29 -4.38 -11.97
N SER A 173 -9.59 -5.19 -12.98
CA SER A 173 -10.97 -5.53 -13.37
C SER A 173 -11.68 -6.29 -12.26
N PHE A 174 -11.05 -7.34 -11.74
CA PHE A 174 -11.60 -8.19 -10.70
C PHE A 174 -11.96 -7.40 -9.44
N TYR A 175 -11.02 -6.60 -8.91
CA TYR A 175 -11.26 -5.82 -7.72
C TYR A 175 -12.31 -4.73 -7.94
N SER A 176 -12.28 -4.05 -9.09
CA SER A 176 -13.31 -3.06 -9.42
C SER A 176 -14.71 -3.68 -9.47
N ASP A 177 -14.82 -4.88 -10.06
CA ASP A 177 -16.09 -5.60 -10.21
C ASP A 177 -16.65 -6.06 -8.87
N ILE A 178 -15.85 -6.73 -8.04
CA ILE A 178 -16.34 -7.24 -6.74
C ILE A 178 -16.62 -6.11 -5.75
N LEU A 179 -15.86 -5.01 -5.80
CA LEU A 179 -16.11 -3.85 -4.95
C LEU A 179 -17.24 -2.97 -5.49
N GLY A 180 -17.65 -3.15 -6.75
CA GLY A 180 -18.55 -2.23 -7.45
C GLY A 180 -18.01 -0.80 -7.54
N PHE A 181 -16.68 -0.65 -7.53
CA PHE A 181 -15.99 0.64 -7.40
C PHE A 181 -14.72 0.63 -8.25
N ASP A 182 -14.73 1.35 -9.38
CA ASP A 182 -13.59 1.45 -10.29
C ASP A 182 -12.30 1.88 -9.58
N TYR A 183 -11.13 1.45 -10.08
CA TYR A 183 -9.83 1.96 -9.66
C TYR A 183 -9.83 3.51 -9.68
N PRO A 184 -9.56 4.19 -8.55
CA PRO A 184 -9.91 5.60 -8.40
C PRO A 184 -8.84 6.58 -8.90
N TRP A 185 -7.70 6.09 -9.37
CA TRP A 185 -6.52 6.91 -9.63
C TRP A 185 -6.23 7.09 -11.14
N PRO A 186 -5.55 8.18 -11.55
CA PRO A 186 -5.39 8.51 -12.97
C PRO A 186 -4.44 7.59 -13.74
N LYS A 187 -3.55 6.87 -13.05
CA LYS A 187 -2.63 5.88 -13.62
C LYS A 187 -2.27 4.84 -12.56
N TYR A 188 -1.68 3.73 -13.00
CA TYR A 188 -1.02 2.77 -12.11
C TYR A 188 0.37 2.37 -12.64
N SER A 189 1.42 2.73 -11.91
CA SER A 189 2.78 2.29 -12.20
C SER A 189 3.25 1.27 -11.15
N GLN A 190 4.11 0.35 -11.55
CA GLN A 190 4.82 -0.55 -10.64
C GLN A 190 6.31 -0.48 -10.97
N VAL A 191 7.15 -0.29 -9.96
CA VAL A 191 8.61 -0.15 -10.13
C VAL A 191 9.35 -1.13 -9.24
N ILE A 192 10.34 -1.84 -9.80
CA ILE A 192 11.24 -2.69 -9.01
C ILE A 192 12.51 -1.90 -8.67
N VAL A 193 12.92 -1.89 -7.41
CA VAL A 193 14.10 -1.17 -6.92
C VAL A 193 15.08 -2.08 -6.17
N ARG A 194 16.35 -1.70 -6.13
CA ARG A 194 17.44 -2.41 -5.45
C ARG A 194 17.57 -2.00 -3.99
N ASP A 195 18.02 -2.94 -3.16
CA ASP A 195 18.17 -2.80 -1.70
C ASP A 195 16.92 -2.30 -0.99
N TYR A 196 15.73 -2.65 -1.49
CA TYR A 196 14.50 -2.16 -0.89
C TYR A 196 14.37 -2.64 0.55
N VAL A 197 13.93 -1.74 1.42
CA VAL A 197 13.92 -1.96 2.89
C VAL A 197 12.63 -2.60 3.38
N SER A 198 11.68 -2.86 2.47
CA SER A 198 10.41 -3.56 2.70
C SER A 198 10.23 -4.65 1.63
N GLY A 199 9.11 -5.37 1.66
CA GLY A 199 8.67 -6.22 0.54
C GLY A 199 8.22 -5.36 -0.64
N ALA A 200 7.18 -4.57 -0.43
CA ALA A 200 6.66 -3.60 -1.37
C ALA A 200 6.03 -2.41 -0.60
N MET A 201 5.50 -1.43 -1.32
CA MET A 201 4.81 -0.26 -0.75
C MET A 201 3.79 0.31 -1.74
N GLU A 202 2.61 0.58 -1.22
CA GLU A 202 1.38 0.88 -1.94
C GLU A 202 1.28 2.34 -2.42
N ASN A 203 2.40 3.04 -2.61
CA ASN A 203 2.38 4.47 -2.89
C ASN A 203 1.40 4.81 -4.02
N THR A 204 0.42 5.68 -3.75
CA THR A 204 -0.67 5.99 -4.69
C THR A 204 -0.20 6.16 -6.13
N THR A 205 -0.83 5.45 -7.08
CA THR A 205 -0.53 5.50 -8.53
C THR A 205 0.83 4.91 -8.94
N ALA A 206 1.66 4.45 -8.01
CA ALA A 206 3.05 4.03 -8.26
C ALA A 206 3.60 3.10 -7.16
N THR A 207 3.26 1.80 -7.19
CA THR A 207 3.78 0.82 -6.22
C THR A 207 5.29 0.60 -6.40
N ILE A 208 6.04 0.58 -5.30
CA ILE A 208 7.45 0.17 -5.26
C ILE A 208 7.54 -1.28 -4.81
N HIS A 209 8.33 -2.08 -5.51
CA HIS A 209 8.61 -3.48 -5.20
C HIS A 209 10.10 -3.71 -4.97
N GLY A 210 10.43 -4.61 -4.04
CA GLY A 210 11.80 -5.06 -3.86
C GLY A 210 12.32 -5.91 -5.01
N GLU A 211 13.65 -5.99 -5.12
CA GLU A 211 14.33 -6.68 -6.23
C GLU A 211 14.02 -8.17 -6.37
N PHE A 212 13.41 -8.80 -5.36
CA PHE A 212 12.98 -10.20 -5.42
C PHE A 212 11.84 -10.43 -6.43
N LEU A 213 11.19 -9.37 -6.94
CA LEU A 213 10.28 -9.46 -8.08
C LEU A 213 11.00 -9.59 -9.43
N ASN A 214 12.29 -9.25 -9.52
CA ASN A 214 13.05 -9.50 -10.73
C ASN A 214 13.17 -11.01 -10.94
N ALA A 215 12.60 -11.50 -12.03
CA ALA A 215 12.61 -12.91 -12.36
C ALA A 215 12.67 -13.13 -13.87
N THR A 216 13.34 -14.20 -14.27
CA THR A 216 13.36 -14.73 -15.63
C THR A 216 12.20 -15.72 -15.85
N ASP A 217 11.97 -16.10 -17.11
CA ASP A 217 11.00 -17.13 -17.48
C ASP A 217 11.21 -18.47 -16.75
N ARG A 218 12.45 -18.81 -16.41
CA ARG A 218 12.81 -20.03 -15.68
C ARG A 218 12.49 -19.93 -14.20
N GLU A 219 12.79 -18.80 -13.57
CA GLU A 219 12.55 -18.58 -12.13
C GLU A 219 11.06 -18.50 -11.82
N LEU A 220 10.27 -17.91 -12.74
CA LEU A 220 8.81 -17.86 -12.63
C LEU A 220 8.11 -19.23 -12.68
N LEU A 221 8.82 -20.31 -13.03
CA LEU A 221 8.29 -21.68 -12.90
C LEU A 221 8.30 -22.20 -11.47
N ASP A 222 9.17 -21.66 -10.61
CA ASP A 222 9.32 -22.08 -9.22
C ASP A 222 8.36 -21.33 -8.29
N GLY A 223 7.86 -20.17 -8.72
CA GLY A 223 6.85 -19.37 -8.03
C GLY A 223 6.69 -18.00 -8.68
N ASN A 224 5.50 -17.41 -8.58
CA ASN A 224 5.24 -16.03 -8.96
C ASN A 224 4.97 -15.20 -7.68
N ASN A 225 5.32 -13.90 -7.71
CA ASN A 225 5.07 -12.99 -6.59
C ASN A 225 3.71 -12.29 -6.77
N GLU A 226 2.71 -13.00 -7.31
CA GLU A 226 1.40 -12.43 -7.64
C GLU A 226 0.63 -11.98 -6.41
N ASP A 227 0.78 -12.68 -5.28
CA ASP A 227 0.15 -12.30 -4.01
C ASP A 227 0.57 -10.89 -3.59
N ILE A 228 1.86 -10.57 -3.68
CA ILE A 228 2.38 -9.23 -3.36
C ILE A 228 1.83 -8.19 -4.33
N ILE A 229 1.80 -8.48 -5.63
CA ILE A 229 1.21 -7.56 -6.62
C ILE A 229 -0.28 -7.31 -6.32
N ALA A 230 -1.02 -8.36 -5.96
CA ALA A 230 -2.43 -8.30 -5.58
C ALA A 230 -2.64 -7.48 -4.29
N HIS A 231 -1.81 -7.69 -3.25
CA HIS A 231 -1.81 -6.94 -1.99
C HIS A 231 -1.64 -5.44 -2.24
N GLU A 232 -0.57 -5.07 -2.94
CA GLU A 232 -0.24 -3.67 -3.23
C GLU A 232 -1.28 -2.97 -4.12
N LEU A 233 -1.86 -3.70 -5.08
CA LEU A 233 -2.93 -3.15 -5.90
C LEU A 233 -4.20 -2.94 -5.06
N PHE A 234 -4.56 -3.87 -4.17
CA PHE A 234 -5.77 -3.75 -3.38
C PHE A 234 -5.73 -2.59 -2.37
N HIS A 235 -4.53 -2.22 -1.91
CA HIS A 235 -4.32 -1.02 -1.11
C HIS A 235 -4.83 0.28 -1.76
N HIS A 236 -4.90 0.34 -3.09
CA HIS A 236 -5.40 1.51 -3.80
C HIS A 236 -6.86 1.85 -3.48
N TRP A 237 -7.63 0.89 -2.94
CA TRP A 237 -8.93 1.12 -2.32
C TRP A 237 -8.84 1.18 -0.78
N PHE A 238 -8.05 0.29 -0.16
CA PHE A 238 -7.92 0.14 1.30
C PHE A 238 -6.52 0.52 1.79
N GLY A 239 -6.34 1.77 2.20
CA GLY A 239 -5.07 2.36 2.61
C GLY A 239 -4.84 3.69 1.92
N ASP A 240 -5.15 3.75 0.63
CA ASP A 240 -4.93 4.94 -0.18
C ASP A 240 -6.19 5.81 -0.31
N LEU A 241 -7.26 5.23 -0.89
CA LEU A 241 -8.53 5.92 -1.11
C LEU A 241 -9.21 6.18 0.23
N VAL A 242 -9.27 5.15 1.06
CA VAL A 242 -9.76 5.19 2.43
C VAL A 242 -8.61 4.80 3.35
N THR A 243 -8.16 5.72 4.20
CA THR A 243 -6.93 5.55 5.00
C THR A 243 -7.25 5.44 6.48
N CYS A 244 -6.55 4.59 7.24
CA CYS A 244 -6.66 4.60 8.70
C CYS A 244 -6.42 6.00 9.30
N GLU A 245 -7.27 6.43 10.23
CA GLU A 245 -7.12 7.73 10.92
C GLU A 245 -5.85 7.82 11.77
N SER A 246 -5.42 6.69 12.30
CA SER A 246 -4.22 6.55 13.10
C SER A 246 -3.67 5.15 12.94
N TRP A 247 -2.39 4.97 13.23
CA TRP A 247 -1.73 3.65 13.14
C TRP A 247 -2.39 2.60 14.03
N ALA A 248 -3.14 3.00 15.07
CA ALA A 248 -4.00 2.12 15.86
C ALA A 248 -5.01 1.33 15.00
N ASN A 249 -5.44 1.93 13.89
CA ASN A 249 -6.36 1.38 12.90
C ASN A 249 -5.64 0.86 11.64
N LEU A 250 -4.30 0.72 11.64
CA LEU A 250 -3.52 0.13 10.54
C LEU A 250 -4.12 -1.18 9.98
N PRO A 251 -4.73 -2.09 10.78
CA PRO A 251 -5.40 -3.26 10.23
C PRO A 251 -6.45 -2.94 9.14
N LEU A 252 -7.09 -1.77 9.15
CA LEU A 252 -8.02 -1.40 8.06
C LEU A 252 -7.34 -1.26 6.70
N ASN A 253 -6.03 -1.01 6.66
CA ASN A 253 -5.24 -1.02 5.44
C ASN A 253 -4.74 -2.46 5.20
N GLU A 254 -3.92 -2.96 6.12
CA GLU A 254 -3.13 -4.18 5.91
C GLU A 254 -3.95 -5.46 5.89
N SER A 255 -4.97 -5.57 6.76
CA SER A 255 -5.84 -6.75 6.76
C SER A 255 -6.61 -6.88 5.46
N PHE A 256 -7.03 -5.74 4.89
CA PHE A 256 -7.77 -5.73 3.63
C PHE A 256 -6.88 -6.10 2.46
N ALA A 257 -5.68 -5.52 2.37
CA ALA A 257 -4.71 -5.88 1.34
C ALA A 257 -4.33 -7.37 1.41
N THR A 258 -4.05 -7.88 2.63
CA THR A 258 -3.80 -9.31 2.88
C THR A 258 -4.99 -10.17 2.42
N TYR A 259 -6.22 -9.72 2.69
CA TYR A 259 -7.41 -10.44 2.23
C TYR A 259 -7.63 -10.33 0.71
N GLY A 260 -7.13 -9.27 0.09
CA GLY A 260 -7.07 -9.08 -1.35
C GLY A 260 -6.28 -10.18 -2.06
N GLU A 261 -5.21 -10.69 -1.43
CA GLU A 261 -4.44 -11.85 -1.92
C GLU A 261 -5.34 -13.09 -2.00
N TYR A 262 -6.05 -13.41 -0.91
CA TYR A 262 -7.00 -14.53 -0.87
C TYR A 262 -8.07 -14.38 -1.96
N LEU A 263 -8.64 -13.19 -2.11
CA LEU A 263 -9.67 -12.92 -3.12
C LEU A 263 -9.14 -13.12 -4.55
N TRP A 264 -7.91 -12.68 -4.82
CA TRP A 264 -7.26 -12.89 -6.12
C TRP A 264 -7.04 -14.38 -6.39
N ASN A 265 -6.52 -15.12 -5.43
CA ASN A 265 -6.28 -16.55 -5.59
C ASN A 265 -7.58 -17.33 -5.79
N GLU A 266 -8.65 -16.96 -5.06
CA GLU A 266 -9.98 -17.53 -5.25
C GLU A 266 -10.51 -17.29 -6.67
N HIS A 267 -10.26 -16.11 -7.23
CA HIS A 267 -10.67 -15.75 -8.59
C HIS A 267 -9.84 -16.47 -9.67
N LYS A 268 -8.52 -16.41 -9.55
CA LYS A 268 -7.58 -16.80 -10.61
C LYS A 268 -7.33 -18.31 -10.63
N TYR A 269 -7.18 -18.92 -9.45
CA TYR A 269 -6.73 -20.29 -9.27
C TYR A 269 -7.78 -21.20 -8.62
N GLY A 270 -8.82 -20.62 -8.01
CA GLY A 270 -9.96 -21.32 -7.43
C GLY A 270 -9.84 -21.52 -5.92
N SER A 271 -10.88 -22.13 -5.33
CA SER A 271 -11.03 -22.24 -3.87
C SER A 271 -9.92 -23.01 -3.18
N ASP A 272 -9.37 -24.05 -3.81
CA ASP A 272 -8.33 -24.88 -3.18
C ASP A 272 -7.04 -24.08 -2.96
N GLU A 273 -6.67 -23.18 -3.89
CA GLU A 273 -5.52 -22.30 -3.74
C GLU A 273 -5.80 -21.21 -2.70
N ALA A 274 -7.00 -20.61 -2.75
CA ALA A 274 -7.40 -19.63 -1.76
C ALA A 274 -7.42 -20.20 -0.33
N ASP A 275 -7.94 -21.42 -0.14
CA ASP A 275 -7.94 -22.12 1.14
C ASP A 275 -6.50 -22.41 1.63
N HIS A 276 -5.57 -22.67 0.72
CA HIS A 276 -4.15 -22.81 1.03
C HIS A 276 -3.54 -21.47 1.49
N THR A 277 -3.82 -20.35 0.80
CA THR A 277 -3.45 -18.99 1.26
C THR A 277 -4.00 -18.75 2.67
N MET A 278 -5.30 -18.97 2.89
CA MET A 278 -5.95 -18.78 4.20
C MET A 278 -5.32 -19.65 5.31
N MET A 279 -4.94 -20.88 4.98
CA MET A 279 -4.22 -21.75 5.92
C MET A 279 -2.86 -21.14 6.30
N ASN A 280 -2.09 -20.64 5.34
CA ASN A 280 -0.78 -20.03 5.59
C ASN A 280 -0.90 -18.76 6.45
N LEU A 281 -1.87 -17.88 6.15
CA LEU A 281 -2.16 -16.69 6.96
C LEU A 281 -2.46 -17.09 8.41
N ARG A 282 -3.35 -18.07 8.61
CA ARG A 282 -3.72 -18.55 9.94
C ARG A 282 -2.52 -19.10 10.71
N GLU A 283 -1.68 -19.91 10.07
CA GLU A 283 -0.50 -20.48 10.73
C GLU A 283 0.54 -19.41 11.08
N SER A 284 0.73 -18.39 10.23
CA SER A 284 1.59 -17.23 10.51
C SER A 284 1.15 -16.52 11.79
N TYR A 285 -0.13 -16.13 11.86
CA TYR A 285 -0.72 -15.53 13.05
C TYR A 285 -0.57 -16.43 14.29
N PHE A 286 -0.86 -17.73 14.17
CA PHE A 286 -0.76 -18.64 15.31
C PHE A 286 0.66 -18.76 15.85
N ASN A 287 1.67 -18.74 14.99
CA ASN A 287 3.07 -18.74 15.41
C ASN A 287 3.41 -17.50 16.25
N GLU A 288 2.96 -16.30 15.85
CA GLU A 288 3.14 -15.10 16.67
C GLU A 288 2.34 -15.16 17.98
N ALA A 289 1.10 -15.65 17.90
CA ALA A 289 0.16 -15.71 19.01
C ALA A 289 0.60 -16.66 20.16
N LEU A 290 1.59 -17.53 19.91
CA LEU A 290 2.25 -18.34 20.95
C LEU A 290 3.01 -17.47 21.96
N TYR A 291 3.58 -16.36 21.49
CA TYR A 291 4.44 -15.49 22.29
C TYR A 291 3.76 -14.18 22.67
N ASN A 292 2.89 -13.65 21.80
CA ASN A 292 2.25 -12.37 22.02
C ASN A 292 0.80 -12.37 21.55
N LYS A 293 -0.14 -12.00 22.43
CA LYS A 293 -1.56 -11.91 22.08
C LYS A 293 -2.01 -10.46 22.19
N LYS A 294 -2.23 -9.83 21.04
CA LYS A 294 -2.60 -8.43 20.92
C LYS A 294 -4.06 -8.27 20.48
N HIS A 295 -4.63 -7.11 20.78
CA HIS A 295 -5.87 -6.66 20.14
C HIS A 295 -5.57 -6.39 18.66
N LEU A 296 -6.55 -6.55 17.77
CA LEU A 296 -6.33 -6.22 16.36
C LEU A 296 -6.18 -4.71 16.21
N ILE A 297 -7.24 -3.96 16.56
CA ILE A 297 -7.19 -2.50 16.69
C ILE A 297 -6.59 -2.13 18.05
N ARG A 298 -5.58 -1.24 18.03
CA ARG A 298 -4.74 -0.94 19.21
C ARG A 298 -4.61 0.57 19.41
N TYR A 299 -5.57 1.17 20.12
CA TYR A 299 -5.52 2.61 20.44
C TYR A 299 -4.37 3.04 21.35
N ASN A 300 -3.70 2.07 22.00
CA ASN A 300 -2.52 2.33 22.81
C ASN A 300 -1.39 1.41 22.32
N TYR A 301 -0.37 2.01 21.73
CA TYR A 301 0.90 1.36 21.37
C TYR A 301 2.05 2.24 21.88
N GLU A 302 3.17 1.62 22.27
CA GLU A 302 4.37 2.37 22.67
C GLU A 302 5.13 2.89 21.45
N ASP A 303 5.13 2.09 20.38
CA ASP A 303 5.77 2.38 19.11
C ASP A 303 4.81 2.00 17.96
N LYS A 304 4.67 2.87 16.97
CA LYS A 304 3.83 2.65 15.79
C LYS A 304 4.31 1.45 14.97
N GLU A 305 5.62 1.20 14.99
CA GLU A 305 6.24 0.05 14.32
C GLU A 305 5.73 -1.29 14.87
N SER A 306 5.21 -1.31 16.11
CA SER A 306 4.59 -2.51 16.70
C SER A 306 3.23 -2.88 16.13
N MET A 307 2.68 -2.04 15.24
CA MET A 307 1.45 -2.33 14.50
C MET A 307 1.72 -3.20 13.26
N PHE A 308 2.95 -3.26 12.76
CA PHE A 308 3.33 -4.04 11.59
C PHE A 308 3.72 -5.45 12.03
N ASP A 309 2.72 -6.33 12.17
CA ASP A 309 2.87 -7.69 12.70
C ASP A 309 1.75 -8.62 12.20
N ALA A 310 1.84 -9.91 12.55
CA ALA A 310 0.88 -10.89 12.05
C ALA A 310 -0.54 -10.77 12.64
N HIS A 311 -0.73 -9.87 13.60
CA HIS A 311 -2.07 -9.50 14.03
C HIS A 311 -2.70 -8.55 13.01
N SER A 312 -2.00 -7.50 12.57
CA SER A 312 -2.57 -6.51 11.65
C SER A 312 -2.77 -7.04 10.23
N TYR A 313 -1.92 -7.96 9.78
CA TYR A 313 -2.00 -8.55 8.45
C TYR A 313 -2.84 -9.83 8.48
N GLU A 314 -2.26 -10.95 8.91
CA GLU A 314 -2.82 -12.27 8.71
C GLU A 314 -4.05 -12.56 9.58
N LYS A 315 -4.02 -12.22 10.87
CA LYS A 315 -5.21 -12.36 11.74
C LYS A 315 -6.36 -11.52 11.22
N GLY A 316 -6.06 -10.30 10.78
CA GLY A 316 -7.04 -9.39 10.22
C GLY A 316 -7.66 -9.91 8.93
N GLY A 317 -6.85 -10.42 7.99
CA GLY A 317 -7.36 -11.09 6.79
C GLY A 317 -8.25 -12.29 7.12
N CYS A 318 -7.87 -13.11 8.10
CA CYS A 318 -8.72 -14.20 8.59
C CYS A 318 -10.06 -13.70 9.17
N ILE A 319 -10.05 -12.58 9.91
CA ILE A 319 -11.27 -11.99 10.49
C ILE A 319 -12.19 -11.43 9.39
N LEU A 320 -11.64 -10.82 8.34
CA LEU A 320 -12.41 -10.36 7.18
C LEU A 320 -13.07 -11.54 6.46
N HIS A 321 -12.35 -12.64 6.29
CA HIS A 321 -12.92 -13.87 5.74
C HIS A 321 -14.04 -14.45 6.63
N MET A 322 -13.87 -14.41 7.96
CA MET A 322 -14.94 -14.77 8.89
C MET A 322 -16.15 -13.83 8.77
N LEU A 323 -15.93 -12.53 8.60
CA LEU A 323 -17.00 -11.55 8.43
C LEU A 323 -17.77 -11.83 7.14
N ARG A 324 -17.08 -12.10 6.02
CA ARG A 324 -17.70 -12.51 4.75
C ARG A 324 -18.58 -13.76 4.94
N ASN A 325 -18.08 -14.77 5.64
CA ASN A 325 -18.86 -15.98 5.94
C ASN A 325 -20.07 -15.73 6.85
N GLU A 326 -19.97 -14.79 7.79
CA GLU A 326 -21.06 -14.45 8.74
C GLU A 326 -22.20 -13.67 8.08
N VAL A 327 -21.91 -12.83 7.09
CA VAL A 327 -22.90 -11.96 6.43
C VAL A 327 -23.29 -12.42 5.02
N GLY A 328 -22.45 -13.22 4.37
CA GLY A 328 -22.59 -13.66 2.98
C GLY A 328 -22.03 -12.64 1.97
N ASP A 329 -21.65 -13.14 0.79
CA ASP A 329 -20.94 -12.35 -0.25
C ASP A 329 -21.68 -11.08 -0.68
N ASP A 330 -22.99 -11.18 -0.95
CA ASP A 330 -23.82 -10.05 -1.40
C ASP A 330 -23.77 -8.88 -0.40
N VAL A 331 -23.95 -9.18 0.89
CA VAL A 331 -23.89 -8.19 1.96
C VAL A 331 -22.46 -7.68 2.14
N PHE A 332 -21.47 -8.57 2.09
CA PHE A 332 -20.07 -8.22 2.31
C PHE A 332 -19.60 -7.20 1.27
N PHE A 333 -19.72 -7.52 -0.01
CA PHE A 333 -19.24 -6.65 -1.08
C PHE A 333 -20.09 -5.38 -1.23
N THR A 334 -21.41 -5.45 -1.00
CA THR A 334 -22.25 -4.24 -0.97
C THR A 334 -21.87 -3.30 0.19
N ALA A 335 -21.53 -3.85 1.36
CA ALA A 335 -21.06 -3.06 2.50
C ALA A 335 -19.68 -2.44 2.23
N LEU A 336 -18.77 -3.14 1.56
CA LEU A 336 -17.49 -2.56 1.14
C LEU A 336 -17.66 -1.44 0.13
N ASN A 337 -18.56 -1.61 -0.85
CA ASN A 337 -18.91 -0.53 -1.77
C ASN A 337 -19.41 0.72 -1.04
N LEU A 338 -20.35 0.54 -0.10
CA LEU A 338 -20.89 1.64 0.70
C LEU A 338 -19.79 2.30 1.56
N TYR A 339 -18.92 1.50 2.17
CA TYR A 339 -17.80 1.97 2.96
C TYR A 339 -16.83 2.82 2.12
N LEU A 340 -16.40 2.33 0.96
CA LEU A 340 -15.52 3.08 0.05
C LEU A 340 -16.20 4.36 -0.44
N THR A 341 -17.46 4.27 -0.86
CA THR A 341 -18.22 5.42 -1.37
C THR A 341 -18.37 6.53 -0.34
N ASN A 342 -18.70 6.18 0.90
CA ASN A 342 -18.94 7.15 1.97
C ASN A 342 -17.66 7.76 2.55
N ASN A 343 -16.53 7.08 2.42
CA ASN A 343 -15.27 7.48 3.06
C ASN A 343 -14.13 7.77 2.06
N GLN A 344 -14.40 7.81 0.74
CA GLN A 344 -13.39 8.12 -0.27
C GLN A 344 -12.68 9.45 0.03
N PHE A 345 -11.35 9.44 -0.05
CA PHE A 345 -10.47 10.56 0.28
C PHE A 345 -10.58 11.07 1.73
N HIS A 346 -11.03 10.20 2.65
CA HIS A 346 -11.14 10.48 4.07
C HIS A 346 -10.50 9.38 4.92
N GLU A 347 -10.18 9.78 6.15
CA GLU A 347 -9.67 8.94 7.20
C GLU A 347 -10.78 8.18 7.95
N VAL A 348 -10.48 6.97 8.41
CA VAL A 348 -11.47 6.05 8.99
C VAL A 348 -10.98 5.35 10.25
N GLU A 349 -11.93 5.02 11.11
CA GLU A 349 -11.74 4.08 12.22
C GLU A 349 -12.55 2.81 11.97
N ILE A 350 -12.29 1.77 12.77
CA ILE A 350 -13.00 0.49 12.66
C ILE A 350 -14.53 0.62 12.75
N HIS A 351 -15.03 1.65 13.42
CA HIS A 351 -16.46 1.91 13.52
C HIS A 351 -17.10 2.35 12.20
N ASN A 352 -16.37 3.02 11.30
CA ASN A 352 -16.87 3.34 9.96
C ASN A 352 -17.19 2.05 9.19
N LEU A 353 -16.30 1.04 9.29
CA LEU A 353 -16.51 -0.26 8.67
C LEU A 353 -17.73 -0.97 9.27
N ARG A 354 -17.82 -1.05 10.61
CA ARG A 354 -18.96 -1.65 11.30
C ARG A 354 -20.28 -1.04 10.84
N LEU A 355 -20.37 0.29 10.84
CA LEU A 355 -21.60 1.00 10.49
C LEU A 355 -22.03 0.75 9.05
N ALA A 356 -21.10 0.66 8.09
CA ALA A 356 -21.42 0.29 6.71
C ALA A 356 -22.02 -1.13 6.61
N PHE A 357 -21.44 -2.09 7.33
CA PHE A 357 -21.96 -3.46 7.39
C PHE A 357 -23.32 -3.55 8.09
N GLU A 358 -23.53 -2.82 9.19
CA GLU A 358 -24.83 -2.78 9.90
C GLU A 358 -25.91 -2.13 9.03
N GLU A 359 -25.57 -1.09 8.25
CA GLU A 359 -26.50 -0.42 7.34
C GLU A 359 -26.99 -1.36 6.23
N VAL A 360 -26.08 -2.09 5.58
CA VAL A 360 -26.43 -3.01 4.49
C VAL A 360 -27.11 -4.28 5.01
N SER A 361 -26.60 -4.87 6.10
CA SER A 361 -27.13 -6.14 6.62
C SER A 361 -28.43 -5.98 7.41
N GLY A 362 -28.70 -4.79 7.98
CA GLY A 362 -29.78 -4.55 8.93
C GLY A 362 -29.62 -5.30 10.26
N ARG A 363 -28.43 -5.85 10.54
CA ARG A 363 -28.10 -6.61 11.76
C ARG A 363 -27.24 -5.75 12.68
N ASP A 364 -27.37 -5.96 13.99
CA ASP A 364 -26.40 -5.46 14.97
C ASP A 364 -25.15 -6.36 14.93
N LEU A 365 -24.01 -5.78 14.57
CA LEU A 365 -22.73 -6.48 14.45
C LEU A 365 -21.75 -6.07 15.55
N LEU A 366 -22.19 -5.31 16.55
CA LEU A 366 -21.34 -4.84 17.66
C LEU A 366 -20.61 -6.00 18.33
N GLN A 367 -21.30 -7.12 18.61
CA GLN A 367 -20.67 -8.28 19.23
C GLN A 367 -19.55 -8.88 18.37
N PHE A 368 -19.73 -8.95 17.05
CA PHE A 368 -18.71 -9.47 16.14
C PHE A 368 -17.48 -8.57 16.16
N PHE A 369 -17.68 -7.26 16.02
CA PHE A 369 -16.60 -6.28 15.98
C PHE A 369 -15.86 -6.17 17.32
N ASP A 370 -16.60 -6.16 18.44
CA ASP A 370 -16.03 -6.15 19.79
C ASP A 370 -15.15 -7.39 20.03
N GLN A 371 -15.61 -8.56 19.58
CA GLN A 371 -14.91 -9.82 19.79
C GLN A 371 -13.65 -9.93 18.92
N TRP A 372 -13.75 -9.59 17.63
CA TRP A 372 -12.70 -9.92 16.66
C TRP A 372 -11.76 -8.76 16.37
N PHE A 373 -12.29 -7.55 16.20
CA PHE A 373 -11.48 -6.36 15.92
C PHE A 373 -10.97 -5.67 17.20
N LEU A 374 -11.82 -5.56 18.21
CA LEU A 374 -11.46 -4.90 19.47
C LEU A 374 -10.99 -5.88 20.56
N GLY A 375 -11.09 -7.19 20.30
CA GLY A 375 -10.66 -8.26 21.19
C GLY A 375 -9.26 -8.78 20.87
N LYS A 376 -8.64 -9.44 21.86
CA LYS A 376 -7.33 -10.08 21.72
C LYS A 376 -7.39 -11.59 21.71
N GLY A 377 -6.42 -12.20 21.03
CA GLY A 377 -6.29 -13.66 20.92
C GLY A 377 -7.34 -14.30 20.01
N HIS A 378 -7.61 -15.58 20.26
CA HIS A 378 -8.49 -16.44 19.48
C HIS A 378 -9.11 -17.51 20.41
N PRO A 379 -10.31 -18.04 20.10
CA PRO A 379 -10.93 -19.09 20.90
C PRO A 379 -10.18 -20.42 20.77
N VAL A 380 -10.13 -21.19 21.87
CA VAL A 380 -9.65 -22.58 21.88
C VAL A 380 -10.86 -23.47 22.09
N LEU A 381 -11.24 -24.21 21.04
CA LEU A 381 -12.43 -25.07 21.05
C LEU A 381 -12.06 -26.47 21.52
N GLN A 382 -12.72 -26.96 22.58
CA GLN A 382 -12.63 -28.35 23.00
C GLN A 382 -13.83 -29.11 22.41
N VAL A 383 -13.57 -29.98 21.43
CA VAL A 383 -14.61 -30.80 20.79
C VAL A 383 -14.61 -32.19 21.41
N THR A 384 -15.78 -32.65 21.86
CA THR A 384 -16.00 -34.02 22.35
C THR A 384 -17.07 -34.68 21.50
N HIS A 385 -16.83 -35.94 21.13
CA HIS A 385 -17.78 -36.73 20.35
C HIS A 385 -18.24 -37.92 21.19
N ASP A 386 -19.50 -37.90 21.61
CA ASP A 386 -20.16 -39.07 22.20
C ASP A 386 -20.95 -39.80 21.11
N VAL A 387 -20.52 -41.03 20.80
CA VAL A 387 -21.26 -41.94 19.93
C VAL A 387 -22.10 -42.84 20.84
N ASN A 388 -23.40 -42.56 20.93
CA ASN A 388 -24.36 -43.38 21.67
C ASN A 388 -24.71 -44.67 20.93
#